data_AF-A0A9D8SCT4-F1
#
_entry.id   AF-A0A9D8SCT4-F1
#
_cell.length_a   1.000
_cell.length_b   1.000
_cell.length_c   1.000
_cell.angle_alpha   90.00
_cell.angle_beta   90.00
_cell.angle_gamma   90.00
#
_symmetry.space_group_name_H-M   'P 1'
#
loop_
_entity.id
_entity.type
_entity.pdbx_description
1 polymer ?
#
loop_
_entity_poly.entity_id
_entity_poly.type
_entity_poly.pdbx_seq_one_letter_code
_entity_poly.pdbx_strand_id
1 'polypeptide(L)'
;MNRDILTSVFGDESLDMATFERRLSQKGAFRIVNEEEFRAIDELTRKNGELEEEITSIKNEGKIELLLSQSRAKNIRAARAMIDDGSIYDENGLNDELLFEHTEKLRQENPWLFEDGEPQTKTVSTFLPRGRAVAKDPSRMSDEEFYKNIMKTVD
;
A
#
# COMPACT_ATOMS: atom_id res chain seq x y z
N MET A 1 -30.18 28.09 -0.34
CA MET A 1 -31.22 27.22 -0.93
C MET A 1 -32.21 28.09 -1.70
N ASN A 2 -32.27 27.88 -3.00
CA ASN A 2 -32.91 28.73 -4.01
C ASN A 2 -34.42 28.90 -3.78
N ARG A 3 -34.86 30.10 -3.37
CA ARG A 3 -36.28 30.49 -3.41
C ARG A 3 -36.80 30.68 -4.84
N ASP A 4 -35.90 30.85 -5.81
CA ASP A 4 -36.27 31.21 -7.19
C ASP A 4 -36.77 30.05 -8.05
N ILE A 5 -36.59 28.80 -7.62
CA ILE A 5 -37.13 27.63 -8.34
C ILE A 5 -38.64 27.46 -8.04
N LEU A 6 -39.12 27.99 -6.92
CA LEU A 6 -40.53 27.83 -6.51
C LEU A 6 -41.46 28.84 -7.20
N THR A 7 -40.98 30.06 -7.47
CA THR A 7 -41.78 31.15 -8.04
C THR A 7 -41.88 31.12 -9.58
N SER A 8 -40.94 30.45 -10.28
CA SER A 8 -40.98 30.43 -11.74
C SER A 8 -41.92 29.36 -12.33
N VAL A 9 -42.34 28.38 -11.53
CA VAL A 9 -43.20 27.27 -11.98
C VAL A 9 -44.67 27.46 -11.56
N PHE A 10 -44.92 28.22 -10.49
CA PHE A 10 -46.25 28.40 -9.93
C PHE A 10 -46.50 29.90 -9.76
N GLY A 11 -47.30 30.45 -10.67
CA GLY A 11 -47.81 31.81 -10.56
C GLY A 11 -48.49 32.06 -9.21
N ASP A 12 -48.60 33.33 -8.88
CA ASP A 12 -48.89 33.99 -7.59
C ASP A 12 -50.23 33.62 -6.91
N GLU A 13 -50.57 32.34 -6.84
CA GLU A 13 -51.76 31.85 -6.15
C GLU A 13 -51.34 31.11 -4.89
N SER A 14 -51.79 31.63 -3.75
CA SER A 14 -51.77 30.99 -2.44
C SER A 14 -52.49 29.64 -2.49
N LEU A 15 -51.79 28.61 -2.94
CA LEU A 15 -52.26 27.24 -2.93
C LEU A 15 -52.32 26.77 -1.48
N ASP A 16 -53.53 26.54 -0.98
CA ASP A 16 -53.79 25.78 0.23
C ASP A 16 -52.96 24.49 0.21
N MET A 17 -52.27 24.23 1.31
CA MET A 17 -51.37 23.10 1.52
C MET A 17 -52.03 21.76 1.16
N ALA A 18 -53.34 21.63 1.42
CA ALA A 18 -54.10 20.43 1.04
C ALA A 18 -54.18 20.22 -0.48
N THR A 19 -54.20 21.32 -1.26
CA THR A 19 -54.23 21.26 -2.73
C THR A 19 -52.85 20.95 -3.31
N PHE A 20 -51.80 21.42 -2.64
CA PHE A 20 -50.41 21.07 -2.98
C PHE A 20 -50.14 19.58 -2.75
N GLU A 21 -50.51 19.03 -1.58
CA GLU A 21 -50.38 17.60 -1.29
C GLU A 21 -51.18 16.74 -2.27
N ARG A 22 -52.39 17.17 -2.63
CA ARG A 22 -53.23 16.46 -3.61
C ARG A 22 -52.63 16.46 -5.02
N ARG A 23 -51.98 17.56 -5.43
CA ARG A 23 -51.28 17.64 -6.72
C ARG A 23 -49.99 16.82 -6.73
N LEU A 24 -49.27 16.73 -5.61
CA LEU A 24 -48.12 15.85 -5.46
C LEU A 24 -48.51 14.36 -5.50
N SER A 25 -49.63 14.02 -4.84
CA SER A 25 -50.20 12.66 -4.86
C SER A 25 -50.73 12.28 -6.25
N GLN A 26 -51.44 13.18 -6.95
CA GLN A 26 -51.92 12.94 -8.32
C GLN A 26 -50.81 12.80 -9.36
N LYS A 27 -49.65 13.44 -9.14
CA LYS A 27 -48.49 13.33 -10.04
C LYS A 27 -47.66 12.07 -9.82
N GLY A 28 -47.99 11.22 -8.85
CA GLY A 28 -47.18 10.05 -8.51
C GLY A 28 -45.75 10.41 -8.08
N ALA A 29 -45.52 11.67 -7.68
CA ALA A 29 -44.20 12.22 -7.41
C ALA A 29 -43.66 11.84 -6.02
N PHE A 30 -44.44 11.12 -5.23
CA PHE A 30 -43.99 10.36 -4.07
C PHE A 30 -44.26 8.89 -4.36
N ARG A 31 -43.44 8.30 -5.24
CA ARG A 31 -43.19 6.86 -5.13
C ARG A 31 -42.60 6.70 -3.73
N ILE A 32 -43.36 6.10 -2.83
CA ILE A 32 -42.82 5.58 -1.57
C ILE A 32 -41.67 4.69 -2.03
N VAL A 33 -40.44 5.20 -1.99
CA VAL A 33 -39.25 4.38 -2.17
C VAL A 33 -39.38 3.38 -1.05
N ASN A 34 -39.65 2.12 -1.37
CA ASN A 34 -39.77 1.10 -0.36
C ASN A 34 -38.51 1.16 0.51
N GLU A 35 -38.65 0.99 1.82
CA GLU A 35 -37.50 1.08 2.74
C GLU A 35 -36.36 0.13 2.31
N GLU A 36 -36.71 -0.97 1.64
CA GLU A 36 -35.79 -1.90 0.98
C GLU A 36 -35.06 -1.31 -0.24
N GLU A 37 -35.72 -0.50 -1.08
CA GLU A 37 -35.11 0.18 -2.22
C GLU A 37 -34.09 1.23 -1.73
N PHE A 38 -34.39 1.95 -0.64
CA PHE A 38 -33.46 2.93 -0.05
C PHE A 38 -32.23 2.25 0.57
N ARG A 39 -32.44 1.17 1.33
CA ARG A 39 -31.33 0.36 1.88
C ARG A 39 -30.44 -0.23 0.79
N ALA A 40 -31.03 -0.70 -0.31
CA ALA A 40 -30.27 -1.22 -1.44
C ALA A 40 -29.43 -0.12 -2.13
N ILE A 41 -29.96 1.09 -2.27
CA ILE A 41 -29.21 2.23 -2.81
C ILE A 41 -28.05 2.61 -1.89
N ASP A 42 -28.28 2.74 -0.57
CA ASP A 42 -27.23 3.05 0.39
C ASP A 42 -26.12 1.99 0.40
N GLU A 43 -26.49 0.70 0.32
CA GLU A 43 -25.53 -0.40 0.26
C GLU A 43 -24.71 -0.37 -1.04
N LEU A 44 -25.35 -0.07 -2.18
CA LEU A 44 -24.66 0.08 -3.47
C LEU A 44 -23.72 1.29 -3.46
N THR A 45 -24.14 2.42 -2.89
CA THR A 45 -23.30 3.61 -2.76
C THR A 45 -22.08 3.33 -1.88
N ARG A 46 -22.25 2.61 -0.76
CA ARG A 46 -21.12 2.22 0.10
C ARG A 46 -20.15 1.29 -0.63
N LYS A 47 -20.67 0.24 -1.28
CA LYS A 47 -19.85 -0.70 -2.06
C LYS A 47 -19.11 -0.02 -3.20
N ASN A 48 -19.73 0.93 -3.89
CA ASN A 48 -19.06 1.69 -4.93
C ASN A 48 -17.92 2.54 -4.34
N GLY A 49 -18.11 3.17 -3.18
CA GLY A 49 -17.04 3.88 -2.47
C GLY A 49 -15.86 2.96 -2.11
N GLU A 50 -16.14 1.80 -1.53
CA GLU A 50 -15.12 0.78 -1.19
C GLU A 50 -14.32 0.35 -2.45
N LEU A 51 -15.01 0.14 -3.58
CA LEU A 51 -14.38 -0.22 -4.85
C LEU A 51 -13.54 0.92 -5.44
N GLU A 52 -13.98 2.18 -5.32
CA GLU A 52 -13.23 3.35 -5.78
C GLU A 52 -11.93 3.53 -4.98
N GLU A 53 -11.98 3.29 -3.66
CA GLU A 53 -10.80 3.28 -2.79
C GLU A 53 -9.83 2.15 -3.19
N GLU A 54 -10.34 0.94 -3.42
CA GLU A 54 -9.52 -0.21 -3.84
C GLU A 54 -8.84 0.04 -5.19
N ILE A 55 -9.58 0.55 -6.18
CA ILE A 55 -9.03 0.91 -7.50
C ILE A 55 -7.93 1.96 -7.36
N THR A 56 -8.13 2.95 -6.49
CA THR A 56 -7.15 4.02 -6.25
C THR A 56 -5.90 3.47 -5.58
N SER A 57 -6.06 2.58 -4.59
CA SER A 57 -4.94 1.87 -3.94
C SER A 57 -4.11 1.08 -4.96
N ILE A 58 -4.76 0.26 -5.79
CA ILE A 58 -4.08 -0.56 -6.82
C ILE A 58 -3.33 0.33 -7.83
N LYS A 59 -3.93 1.43 -8.26
CA LYS A 59 -3.28 2.38 -9.18
C LYS A 59 -2.03 3.01 -8.55
N ASN A 60 -2.12 3.42 -7.29
CA ASN A 60 -1.00 4.02 -6.58
C ASN A 60 0.14 3.00 -6.39
N GLU A 61 -0.18 1.78 -5.99
CA GLU A 61 0.81 0.71 -5.86
C GLU A 61 1.50 0.40 -7.19
N GLY A 62 0.73 0.29 -8.28
CA GLY A 62 1.26 0.08 -9.63
C GLY A 62 2.19 1.22 -10.10
N LYS A 63 1.88 2.47 -9.77
CA LYS A 63 2.76 3.61 -10.07
C LYS A 63 4.10 3.50 -9.34
N ILE A 64 4.07 3.10 -8.08
CA ILE A 64 5.28 2.99 -7.24
C ILE A 64 6.17 1.86 -7.76
N GLU A 65 5.58 0.69 -8.04
CA GLU A 65 6.32 -0.42 -8.63
C GLU A 65 6.91 -0.08 -10.00
N LEU A 66 6.15 0.65 -10.83
CA LEU A 66 6.62 1.10 -12.14
C LEU A 66 7.84 2.02 -12.01
N LEU A 67 7.79 2.99 -11.10
CA LEU A 67 8.90 3.92 -10.92
C LEU A 67 10.15 3.22 -10.36
N LEU A 68 9.98 2.31 -9.40
CA LEU A 68 11.09 1.51 -8.87
C LEU A 68 11.72 0.61 -9.95
N SER A 69 10.88 0.04 -10.82
CA SER A 69 11.33 -0.74 -11.98
C SER A 69 12.11 0.12 -12.99
N GLN A 70 11.58 1.29 -13.35
CA GLN A 70 12.27 2.27 -14.21
C GLN A 70 13.59 2.75 -13.60
N SER A 71 13.63 2.81 -12.28
CA SER A 71 14.81 3.16 -11.49
C SER A 71 15.82 2.01 -11.36
N ARG A 72 15.55 0.84 -11.97
CA ARG A 72 16.40 -0.35 -11.97
C ARG A 72 16.64 -0.94 -10.58
N ALA A 73 15.60 -0.96 -9.75
CA ALA A 73 15.65 -1.68 -8.48
C ALA A 73 15.80 -3.19 -8.71
N LYS A 74 16.84 -3.82 -8.13
CA LYS A 74 17.08 -5.27 -8.17
C LYS A 74 15.97 -6.04 -7.45
N ASN A 75 15.44 -5.46 -6.38
CA ASN A 75 14.35 -6.03 -5.60
C ASN A 75 13.32 -4.94 -5.29
N ILE A 76 12.28 -4.86 -6.13
CA ILE A 76 11.21 -3.86 -6.02
C ILE A 76 10.51 -3.94 -4.65
N ARG A 77 10.25 -5.15 -4.14
CA ARG A 77 9.58 -5.33 -2.84
C ARG A 77 10.43 -4.80 -1.69
N ALA A 78 11.73 -5.05 -1.72
CA ALA A 78 12.66 -4.52 -0.70
C ALA A 78 12.77 -3.00 -0.79
N ALA A 79 12.88 -2.45 -2.01
CA ALA A 79 12.91 -1.00 -2.21
C ALA A 79 11.61 -0.33 -1.76
N ARG A 80 10.46 -0.94 -2.09
CA ARG A 80 9.12 -0.50 -1.64
C ARG A 80 9.02 -0.46 -0.13
N ALA A 81 9.49 -1.50 0.56
CA ALA A 81 9.46 -1.57 2.02
C ALA A 81 10.34 -0.53 2.72
N MET A 82 11.28 0.10 2.00
CA MET A 82 12.14 1.16 2.52
C MET A 82 11.58 2.56 2.25
N ILE A 83 10.57 2.68 1.38
CA ILE A 83 9.86 3.95 1.16
C ILE A 83 8.82 4.11 2.26
N ASP A 84 8.82 5.26 2.92
CA ASP A 84 7.78 5.63 3.87
C ASP A 84 6.50 6.01 3.13
N ASP A 85 5.45 5.20 3.31
CA ASP A 85 4.15 5.44 2.70
C ASP A 85 3.52 6.75 3.18
N GLY A 86 3.89 7.31 4.33
CA GLY A 86 3.34 8.59 4.77
C GLY A 86 3.91 9.80 4.01
N SER A 87 5.12 9.69 3.45
CA SER A 87 5.86 10.84 2.93
C SER A 87 5.72 11.06 1.43
N ILE A 88 5.08 10.13 0.72
CA ILE A 88 4.87 10.18 -0.73
C ILE A 88 3.45 10.62 -1.11
N TYR A 89 2.59 10.91 -0.13
CA TYR A 89 1.22 11.39 -0.37
C TYR A 89 1.06 12.84 0.11
N ASP A 90 0.28 13.61 -0.64
CA ASP A 90 -0.17 14.95 -0.29
C ASP A 90 -1.70 15.02 -0.16
N GLU A 91 -2.25 16.25 -0.11
CA GLU A 91 -3.69 16.48 -0.03
C GLU A 91 -4.51 15.92 -1.22
N ASN A 92 -3.85 15.62 -2.35
CA ASN A 92 -4.46 15.09 -3.57
C ASN A 92 -4.16 13.60 -3.78
N GLY A 93 -3.47 12.93 -2.84
CA GLY A 93 -3.11 11.52 -2.93
C GLY A 93 -1.64 11.31 -3.27
N LEU A 94 -1.32 10.26 -4.03
CA LEU A 94 0.07 9.93 -4.36
C LEU A 94 0.70 11.05 -5.21
N ASN A 95 1.79 11.63 -4.72
CA ASN A 95 2.52 12.69 -5.39
C ASN A 95 3.74 12.12 -6.14
N ASP A 96 3.75 12.27 -7.46
CA ASP A 96 4.78 11.67 -8.32
C ASP A 96 6.17 12.31 -8.10
N GLU A 97 6.26 13.59 -7.73
CA GLU A 97 7.52 14.29 -7.44
C GLU A 97 8.14 13.82 -6.13
N LEU A 98 7.32 13.71 -5.06
CA LEU A 98 7.76 13.19 -3.77
C LEU A 98 8.22 11.73 -3.88
N LEU A 99 7.47 10.93 -4.63
CA LEU A 99 7.84 9.54 -4.89
C LEU A 99 9.20 9.43 -5.62
N PHE A 100 9.45 10.30 -6.60
CA PHE A 100 10.74 10.36 -7.29
C PHE A 100 11.88 10.78 -6.35
N GLU A 101 11.67 11.83 -5.55
CA GLU A 101 12.66 12.29 -4.58
C GLU A 101 13.04 11.18 -3.58
N HIS A 102 12.04 10.47 -3.06
CA HIS A 102 12.26 9.34 -2.16
C HIS A 102 13.00 8.19 -2.84
N THR A 103 12.70 7.90 -4.10
CA THR A 103 13.39 6.86 -4.86
C THR A 103 14.86 7.20 -5.08
N GLU A 104 15.19 8.46 -5.37
CA GLU A 104 16.58 8.92 -5.51
C GLU A 104 17.32 8.93 -4.18
N LYS A 105 16.68 9.38 -3.09
CA LYS A 105 17.25 9.27 -1.73
C LYS A 105 17.55 7.82 -1.39
N LEU A 106 16.61 6.92 -1.65
CA LEU A 106 16.80 5.49 -1.43
C LEU A 106 17.96 4.94 -2.25
N ARG A 107 18.13 5.38 -3.50
CA ARG A 107 19.28 5.00 -4.34
C ARG A 107 20.60 5.49 -3.77
N GLN A 108 20.65 6.70 -3.22
CA GLN A 108 21.87 7.26 -2.62
C GLN A 108 22.24 6.56 -1.31
N GLU A 109 21.25 6.29 -0.46
CA GLU A 109 21.45 5.66 0.85
C GLU A 109 21.67 4.15 0.77
N ASN A 110 20.99 3.50 -0.18
CA ASN A 110 21.02 2.06 -0.39
C ASN A 110 21.32 1.69 -1.86
N PRO A 111 22.50 2.06 -2.41
CA PRO A 111 22.82 1.79 -3.82
C PRO A 111 22.69 0.32 -4.19
N TRP A 112 22.98 -0.58 -3.24
CA TRP A 112 22.94 -2.03 -3.40
C TRP A 112 21.56 -2.60 -3.74
N LEU A 113 20.48 -1.84 -3.50
CA LEU A 113 19.13 -2.20 -3.94
C LEU A 113 18.91 -1.99 -5.44
N PHE A 114 19.82 -1.30 -6.12
CA PHE A 114 19.71 -0.91 -7.53
C PHE A 114 20.86 -1.53 -8.36
N GLU A 115 20.70 -1.57 -9.68
CA GLU A 115 21.71 -2.11 -10.62
C GLU A 115 23.13 -1.61 -10.34
N ASP A 116 23.26 -0.31 -10.11
CA ASP A 116 24.55 0.38 -10.04
C ASP A 116 25.33 0.15 -8.73
N GLY A 117 24.69 -0.40 -7.68
CA GLY A 117 25.35 -0.57 -6.38
C GLY A 117 25.72 -2.02 -6.06
N GLU A 118 26.91 -2.20 -5.50
CA GLU A 118 27.32 -3.46 -4.88
C GLU A 118 26.89 -3.49 -3.40
N PRO A 119 26.49 -4.67 -2.87
CA PRO A 119 26.19 -4.81 -1.47
C PRO A 119 27.42 -4.44 -0.64
N GLN A 120 27.27 -3.41 0.21
CA GLN A 120 28.28 -3.13 1.22
C GLN A 120 28.30 -4.32 2.17
N THR A 121 29.27 -5.20 1.99
CA THR A 121 29.58 -6.21 2.97
C THR A 121 30.10 -5.47 4.19
N LYS A 122 29.19 -5.12 5.11
CA LYS A 122 29.59 -4.99 6.51
C LYS A 122 30.13 -6.36 6.83
N THR A 123 31.45 -6.47 6.90
CA THR A 123 32.11 -7.61 7.50
C THR A 123 31.59 -7.66 8.93
N VAL A 124 30.48 -8.36 9.11
CA VAL A 124 30.11 -8.92 10.40
C VAL A 124 31.21 -9.92 10.63
N SER A 125 32.32 -9.42 11.20
CA SER A 125 33.31 -10.26 11.80
C SER A 125 32.53 -11.08 12.80
N THR A 126 32.22 -12.30 12.40
CA THR A 126 31.68 -13.33 13.26
C THR A 126 32.84 -13.69 14.19
N PHE A 127 33.17 -12.78 15.10
CA PHE A 127 33.76 -13.12 16.38
C PHE A 127 32.67 -13.87 17.16
N LEU A 128 32.38 -15.08 16.69
CA LEU A 128 31.96 -16.14 17.58
C LEU A 128 33.08 -16.26 18.62
N PRO A 129 32.79 -16.15 19.93
CA PRO A 129 33.80 -16.42 20.93
C PRO A 129 34.41 -17.80 20.65
N ARG A 130 35.72 -17.83 20.45
CA ARG A 130 36.51 -19.02 20.17
C ARG A 130 36.20 -20.09 21.22
N GLY A 131 35.35 -21.04 20.85
CA GLY A 131 35.01 -22.20 21.67
C GLY A 131 34.88 -23.49 20.87
N ARG A 132 35.23 -23.50 19.58
CA ARG A 132 35.34 -24.74 18.80
C ARG A 132 36.74 -24.85 18.24
N ALA A 133 37.43 -25.89 18.70
CA ALA A 133 38.68 -26.34 18.14
C ALA A 133 38.55 -26.36 16.61
N VAL A 134 39.46 -25.67 15.94
CA VAL A 134 39.67 -25.83 14.51
C VAL A 134 39.98 -27.30 14.29
N ALA A 135 39.00 -28.07 13.84
CA ALA A 135 39.24 -29.45 13.45
C ALA A 135 40.26 -29.39 12.31
N LYS A 136 41.49 -29.83 12.59
CA LYS A 136 42.50 -29.98 11.55
C LYS A 136 41.94 -30.93 10.49
N ASP A 137 42.13 -30.55 9.23
CA ASP A 137 41.69 -31.34 8.08
C ASP A 137 42.25 -32.78 8.19
N PRO A 138 41.39 -33.82 8.30
CA PRO A 138 41.82 -35.20 8.50
C PRO A 138 42.72 -35.71 7.38
N SER A 139 42.55 -35.17 6.16
CA SER A 139 43.31 -35.58 4.97
C SER A 139 44.77 -35.16 5.00
N ARG A 140 45.14 -34.31 5.97
CA ARG A 140 46.51 -33.77 6.15
C ARG A 140 47.17 -34.26 7.44
N MET A 141 46.55 -35.19 8.15
CA MET A 141 47.06 -35.77 9.38
C MET A 141 47.60 -37.18 9.13
N SER A 142 48.60 -37.57 9.90
CA SER A 142 48.99 -38.98 9.95
C SER A 142 47.94 -39.80 10.71
N ASP A 143 47.80 -41.09 10.39
CA ASP A 143 46.79 -41.97 10.99
C ASP A 143 46.84 -41.95 12.54
N GLU A 144 48.04 -41.94 13.13
CA GLU A 144 48.21 -41.87 14.59
C GLU A 144 47.69 -40.58 15.21
N GLU A 145 47.83 -39.45 14.52
CA GLU A 145 47.31 -38.17 14.97
C GLU A 145 45.79 -38.09 14.82
N PHE A 146 45.25 -38.71 13.77
CA PHE A 146 43.81 -38.77 13.55
C PHE A 146 43.12 -39.53 14.69
N TYR A 147 43.61 -40.72 15.06
CA TYR A 147 43.04 -41.52 16.15
C TYR A 147 43.09 -40.82 17.52
N LYS A 148 44.18 -40.10 17.82
CA LYS A 148 44.28 -39.31 19.06
C LYS A 148 43.28 -38.16 19.12
N ASN A 149 42.94 -37.58 17.97
CA ASN A 149 42.04 -36.44 17.90
C ASN A 149 40.57 -36.85 18.09
N ILE A 150 40.15 -38.00 17.52
CA ILE A 150 38.78 -38.52 17.67
C ILE A 150 38.53 -39.19 19.03
N MET A 151 39.56 -39.77 19.66
CA MET A 151 39.43 -40.38 21.00
C MET A 151 39.39 -39.34 22.13
N LYS A 152 39.88 -38.10 21.90
CA LYS A 152 39.82 -37.00 22.88
C LYS A 152 38.45 -36.31 22.95
N THR A 153 37.56 -36.59 22.01
CA THR A 153 36.23 -35.96 21.93
C THR A 153 35.12 -36.84 22.50
N VAL A 154 35.46 -37.97 23.11
CA VAL A 154 34.52 -38.89 23.77
C VAL A 154 34.77 -38.83 25.28
N ASP A 155 34.21 -37.80 25.94
CA ASP A 155 33.96 -37.71 27.38
C ASP A 155 32.77 -36.77 27.61
#